data_AF-A0A5C4PZD3-F1
#
_entry.id   AF-A0A5C4PZD3-F1
#
_cell.length_a   1.000
_cell.length_b   1.000
_cell.length_c   1.000
_cell.angle_alpha   90.00
_cell.angle_beta   90.00
_cell.angle_gamma   90.00
#
_symmetry.space_group_name_H-M   'P 1'
#
loop_
_entity.id
_entity.type
_entity.pdbx_description
1 polymer ?
#
loop_
_entity_poly.entity_id
_entity_poly.type
_entity_poly.pdbx_seq_one_letter_code
_entity_poly.pdbx_strand_id
1 'polypeptide(L)' 'MKILVTGGAGFIGSAVVRHIIQETADSVINLDKLT' A
#
# COMPACT_ATOMS: atom_id res chain seq x y z
N MET A 1 7.07 1.73 -11.13
CA MET A 1 7.98 1.95 -9.98
C MET A 1 7.68 0.90 -8.90
N LYS A 2 8.60 0.62 -7.96
CA LYS A 2 8.33 -0.24 -6.80
C LYS A 2 8.21 0.64 -5.56
N ILE A 3 7.05 0.60 -4.89
CA ILE A 3 6.71 1.45 -3.75
C ILE A 3 6.63 0.58 -2.50
N LEU A 4 7.37 0.94 -1.45
CA LEU A 4 7.25 0.33 -0.12
C LEU A 4 6.33 1.20 0.74
N VAL A 5 5.25 0.62 1.24
CA VAL A 5 4.32 1.27 2.17
C VAL A 5 4.44 0.61 3.52
N THR A 6 4.67 1.38 4.58
CA THR A 6 4.55 0.92 5.96
C THR A 6 3.19 1.31 6.53
N GLY A 7 2.58 0.47 7.37
CA GLY A 7 1.25 0.76 7.92
C GLY A 7 0.12 0.68 6.90
N GLY A 8 0.31 -0.06 5.79
CA GLY A 8 -0.64 -0.15 4.69
C GLY A 8 -1.92 -0.92 5.00
N ALA A 9 -2.06 -1.53 6.17
CA ALA A 9 -3.32 -2.11 6.65
C ALA A 9 -4.14 -1.13 7.51
N GLY A 10 -3.61 0.05 7.84
CA GLY A 10 -4.35 1.11 8.51
C GLY A 10 -5.41 1.77 7.62
N PHE A 11 -6.18 2.72 8.19
CA PHE A 11 -7.24 3.41 7.46
C PHE A 11 -6.73 4.10 6.18
N ILE A 12 -5.74 4.98 6.32
CA ILE A 12 -5.15 5.71 5.19
C ILE A 12 -4.25 4.79 4.35
N GLY A 13 -3.41 4.00 5.01
CA GLY A 13 -2.48 3.10 4.32
C GLY A 13 -3.18 2.16 3.36
N SER A 14 -4.33 1.61 3.77
CA SER A 14 -5.10 0.71 2.92
C SER A 14 -5.75 1.43 1.73
N ALA A 15 -6.15 2.69 1.87
CA ALA A 15 -6.65 3.49 0.75
C ALA A 15 -5.53 3.76 -0.27
N VAL A 16 -4.33 4.09 0.19
CA VAL A 16 -3.15 4.30 -0.67
C VAL A 16 -2.77 3.02 -1.40
N VAL A 17 -2.69 1.88 -0.71
CA VAL A 17 -2.38 0.58 -1.33
C VAL A 17 -3.41 0.22 -2.41
N ARG A 18 -4.71 0.40 -2.14
CA ARG A 18 -5.77 0.15 -3.13
C ARG A 18 -5.66 1.07 -4.34
N HIS A 19 -5.43 2.36 -4.12
CA HIS A 19 -5.25 3.33 -5.19
C HIS A 19 -4.07 2.96 -6.11
N ILE A 20 -2.92 2.60 -5.53
CA ILE A 20 -1.75 2.19 -6.32
C ILE A 20 -2.07 0.95 -7.19
N ILE A 21 -2.77 -0.04 -6.64
CA ILE A 21 -3.11 -1.27 -7.37
C ILE A 21 -4.16 -1.02 -8.47
N GLN A 22 -5.12 -0.12 -8.23
CA GLN A 22 -6.28 0.07 -9.11
C GLN A 22 -6.04 1.14 -10.19
N GLU A 23 -5.28 2.18 -9.88
CA GLU A 23 -5.21 3.39 -10.71
C GLU A 23 -3.81 3.63 -11.31
N THR A 24 -2.81 2.82 -10.97
CA THR A 24 -1.45 2.98 -11.49
C THR A 24 -0.86 1.66 -11.99
N ALA A 25 0.23 1.75 -12.75
CA ALA A 25 1.01 0.59 -13.22
C ALA A 25 2.15 0.23 -12.24
N ASP A 26 2.16 0.82 -11.04
CA ASP A 26 3.22 0.60 -10.06
C ASP A 26 2.99 -0.68 -9.27
N SER A 27 4.09 -1.24 -8.74
CA SER A 27 4.03 -2.35 -7.81
C SER A 27 4.21 -1.84 -6.40
N VAL A 28 3.38 -2.32 -5.47
CA VAL A 28 3.44 -1.95 -4.06
C VAL A 28 3.82 -3.15 -3.18
N ILE A 29 4.69 -2.92 -2.21
CA ILE A 29 5.01 -3.83 -1.13
C ILE A 29 4.47 -3.20 0.15
N ASN A 30 3.49 -3.83 0.79
CA ASN A 30 2.98 -3.40 2.08
C ASN A 30 3.73 -4.13 3.21
N LEU A 31 4.44 -3.38 4.05
CA LEU A 31 5.08 -3.87 5.27
C LEU A 31 4.30 -3.37 6.48
N ASP A 32 3.57 -4.28 7.12
CA ASP A 32 2.75 -3.93 8.29
C ASP A 32 2.94 -4.97 9.39
N LYS A 33 2.86 -4.51 10.65
CA LYS A 33 2.80 -5.39 11.82
C LYS A 33 1.34 -5.49 12.24
N LEU A 34 0.69 -6.53 11.75
CA LEU A 34 -0.66 -6.87 12.19
C LEU A 34 -0.55 -7.51 13.58
N THR A 35 -0.81 -6.70 14.62
CA THR A 35 -0.77 -7.04 16.07
C THR A 35 0.46 -7.81 16.52
#